data_AF-A0A6G3XFP4-F1
#
_entry.id   AF-A0A6G3XFP4-F1
#
_cell.length_a   1.000
_cell.length_b   1.000
_cell.length_c   1.000
_cell.angle_alpha   90.00
_cell.angle_beta   90.00
_cell.angle_gamma   90.00
#
_symmetry.space_group_name_H-M   'P 1'
#
loop_
_entity.id
_entity.type
_entity.pdbx_description
1 polymer ?
#
loop_
_entity_poly.entity_id
_entity_poly.type
_entity_poly.pdbx_seq_one_letter_code
_entity_poly.pdbx_strand_id
1 'polypeptide(L)'
;SDQVDAYRFEQLISTGRRLLAGQNPQAARDYLTRALTLWHGAPYAEFHTHPSIADESARLEQMRLTALESSAEAGLLLGRTAEVVAELESEVRQHPARERMVGHLMTALFRSGRQAEALELYASTRSYLVEEFGVDTSADLQKLHTALLRQELGGRTR
;
A
#
# COMPACT_ATOMS: atom_id res chain seq x y z
N SER A 1 -19.05 -1.49 -21.26
CA SER A 1 -18.01 -0.92 -22.16
C SER A 1 -16.84 -0.59 -21.26
N ASP A 2 -16.13 -1.64 -20.83
CA ASP A 2 -15.34 -1.60 -19.59
C ASP A 2 -13.87 -1.24 -19.88
N GLN A 3 -13.50 -1.23 -21.17
CA GLN A 3 -12.20 -0.76 -21.65
C GLN A 3 -11.96 0.74 -21.38
N VAL A 4 -13.02 1.53 -21.18
CA VAL A 4 -12.92 2.97 -20.90
C VAL A 4 -12.51 3.26 -19.45
N ASP A 5 -12.71 2.32 -18.52
CA ASP A 5 -12.31 2.50 -17.11
C ASP A 5 -10.89 1.99 -16.83
N ALA A 6 -10.48 0.87 -17.44
CA ALA A 6 -9.12 0.32 -17.28
C ALA A 6 -8.05 1.31 -17.77
N TYR A 7 -8.16 1.84 -18.99
CA TYR A 7 -7.19 2.80 -19.51
C TYR A 7 -7.08 4.06 -18.65
N ARG A 8 -8.22 4.59 -18.17
CA ARG A 8 -8.25 5.75 -17.29
C ARG A 8 -7.59 5.47 -15.93
N PHE A 9 -7.86 4.30 -15.36
CA PHE A 9 -7.24 3.82 -14.13
C PHE A 9 -5.71 3.80 -14.26
N GLU A 10 -5.18 3.22 -15.33
CA GLU A 10 -3.74 3.18 -15.58
C GLU A 10 -3.12 4.57 -15.73
N GLN A 11 -3.77 5.46 -16.48
CA GLN A 11 -3.28 6.82 -16.69
C GLN A 11 -3.22 7.62 -15.38
N LEU A 12 -4.22 7.47 -14.52
CA LEU A 12 -4.23 8.11 -13.21
C LEU A 12 -3.10 7.57 -12.31
N ILE A 13 -2.89 6.25 -12.28
CA ILE A 13 -1.80 5.64 -11.50
C ILE A 13 -0.43 6.10 -12.01
N SER A 14 -0.22 6.03 -13.32
CA SER A 14 1.03 6.47 -13.95
C SER A 14 1.33 7.94 -13.64
N THR A 15 0.32 8.81 -13.75
CA THR A 15 0.46 10.23 -13.44
C THR A 15 0.75 10.47 -11.97
N GLY A 16 0.01 9.82 -11.06
CA GLY A 16 0.20 9.95 -9.62
C GLY A 16 1.60 9.52 -9.18
N ARG A 17 2.11 8.38 -9.68
CA ARG A 17 3.47 7.91 -9.39
C ARG A 17 4.55 8.86 -9.89
N ARG A 18 4.37 9.44 -11.08
CA ARG A 18 5.31 10.41 -11.65
C ARG A 18 5.32 11.72 -10.87
N LEU A 19 4.17 12.17 -10.37
CA LEU A 19 4.06 13.32 -9.46
C LEU A 19 4.74 13.05 -8.12
N LEU A 20 4.61 11.83 -7.59
CA LEU A 20 5.28 11.43 -6.35
C LEU A 20 6.80 11.46 -6.50
N ALA A 21 7.33 10.89 -7.59
CA ALA A 21 8.74 10.96 -7.94
C ALA A 21 9.23 12.41 -8.15
N GLY A 22 8.36 13.29 -8.64
CA GLY A 22 8.59 14.73 -8.76
C GLY A 22 8.41 15.53 -7.47
N GLN A 23 8.34 14.87 -6.30
CA GLN A 23 8.18 15.50 -4.98
C GLN A 23 6.92 16.37 -4.85
N ASN A 24 5.84 16.02 -5.54
CA ASN A 24 4.52 16.63 -5.37
C ASN A 24 3.54 15.63 -4.72
N PRO A 25 3.67 15.35 -3.41
CA PRO A 25 2.89 14.32 -2.74
C PRO A 25 1.39 14.67 -2.69
N GLN A 26 1.02 15.95 -2.64
CA GLN A 26 -0.38 16.36 -2.64
C GLN A 26 -1.06 15.96 -3.97
N ALA A 27 -0.51 16.40 -5.10
CA ALA A 27 -1.07 16.05 -6.40
C ALA A 27 -0.97 14.53 -6.65
N ALA A 28 0.12 13.88 -6.23
CA ALA A 28 0.24 12.43 -6.33
C ALA A 28 -0.92 11.71 -5.64
N ARG A 29 -1.22 12.07 -4.38
CA ARG A 29 -2.32 11.48 -3.61
C ARG A 29 -3.66 11.73 -4.29
N ASP A 30 -3.93 12.94 -4.76
CA ASP A 30 -5.19 13.27 -5.44
C ASP A 30 -5.43 12.39 -6.68
N TYR A 31 -4.41 12.17 -7.51
CA TYR A 31 -4.50 11.29 -8.68
C TYR A 31 -4.65 9.82 -8.31
N LEU A 32 -3.91 9.34 -7.30
CA LEU A 32 -3.93 7.94 -6.86
C LEU A 32 -5.25 7.58 -6.18
N THR A 33 -5.75 8.42 -5.27
CA THR A 33 -7.07 8.24 -4.66
C THR A 33 -8.16 8.25 -5.72
N ARG A 34 -8.08 9.15 -6.73
CA ARG A 34 -9.02 9.12 -7.85
C ARG A 34 -8.96 7.82 -8.63
N ALA A 35 -7.77 7.26 -8.89
CA ALA A 35 -7.64 5.95 -9.52
C ALA A 35 -8.32 4.86 -8.68
N LEU A 36 -8.03 4.84 -7.38
CA LEU A 36 -8.60 3.86 -6.44
C LEU A 36 -10.13 3.97 -6.34
N THR A 37 -10.71 5.18 -6.49
CA THR A 37 -12.18 5.32 -6.56
C THR A 37 -12.79 4.80 -7.87
N LEU A 38 -12.02 4.55 -8.93
CA LEU A 38 -12.52 3.85 -10.12
C LEU A 38 -12.59 2.33 -9.88
N TRP A 39 -11.92 1.84 -8.83
CA TRP A 39 -11.94 0.44 -8.43
C TRP A 39 -13.19 0.13 -7.59
N HIS A 40 -14.38 0.20 -8.18
CA HIS A 40 -15.61 -0.28 -7.55
C HIS A 40 -16.13 -1.51 -8.30
N GLY A 41 -16.05 -2.67 -7.62
CA GLY A 41 -16.41 -3.98 -8.15
C GLY A 41 -15.19 -4.68 -8.76
N ALA A 42 -14.99 -5.96 -8.45
CA ALA A 42 -13.93 -6.75 -9.11
C ALA A 42 -14.12 -6.60 -10.62
N PRO A 43 -13.15 -6.01 -11.35
CA PRO A 43 -13.22 -5.99 -12.80
C PRO A 43 -13.45 -7.43 -13.24
N TYR A 44 -14.51 -7.67 -14.01
CA TYR A 44 -14.82 -9.00 -14.55
C TYR A 44 -15.31 -10.06 -13.57
N ALA A 45 -15.93 -9.68 -12.43
CA ALA A 45 -16.61 -10.61 -11.51
C ALA A 45 -17.47 -11.68 -12.21
N GLU A 46 -18.08 -11.30 -13.34
CA GLU A 46 -19.01 -12.12 -14.12
C GLU A 46 -18.34 -12.90 -15.27
N PHE A 47 -17.03 -12.69 -15.54
CA PHE A 47 -16.34 -13.21 -16.74
C PHE A 47 -15.04 -13.98 -16.45
N HIS A 48 -14.81 -14.40 -15.20
CA HIS A 48 -13.60 -15.13 -14.77
C HIS A 48 -13.35 -16.51 -15.46
N THR A 49 -14.25 -16.98 -16.31
CA THR A 49 -14.14 -18.26 -17.02
C THR A 49 -13.29 -18.20 -18.30
N HIS A 50 -12.88 -17.01 -18.75
CA HIS A 50 -11.97 -16.86 -19.90
C HIS A 50 -10.52 -16.57 -19.45
N PRO A 51 -9.51 -17.37 -19.85
CA PRO A 51 -8.12 -17.19 -19.43
C PRO A 51 -7.55 -15.79 -19.68
N SER A 52 -7.85 -15.16 -20.82
CA SER A 52 -7.41 -13.80 -21.13
C SER A 52 -8.00 -12.73 -20.21
N ILE A 53 -9.18 -12.98 -19.64
CA ILE A 53 -9.86 -12.08 -18.70
C ILE A 53 -9.26 -12.26 -17.29
N ALA A 54 -8.89 -13.49 -16.92
CA ALA A 54 -8.23 -13.78 -15.64
C ALA A 54 -6.85 -13.10 -15.55
N ASP A 55 -6.03 -13.18 -16.59
CA ASP A 55 -4.71 -12.53 -16.64
C ASP A 55 -4.81 -11.01 -16.53
N GLU A 56 -5.77 -10.41 -17.24
CA GLU A 56 -6.00 -8.97 -17.20
C GLU A 56 -6.52 -8.50 -15.83
N SER A 57 -7.42 -9.29 -15.21
CA SER A 57 -7.91 -9.02 -13.85
C SER A 57 -6.77 -9.03 -12.84
N ALA A 58 -5.89 -10.04 -12.92
CA ALA A 58 -4.72 -10.14 -12.05
C ALA A 58 -3.76 -8.96 -12.25
N ARG A 59 -3.50 -8.55 -13.51
CA ARG A 59 -2.66 -7.39 -13.82
C ARG A 59 -3.23 -6.11 -13.23
N LEU A 60 -4.53 -5.87 -13.40
CA LEU A 60 -5.21 -4.70 -12.86
C LEU A 60 -5.21 -4.67 -11.33
N GLU A 61 -5.36 -5.83 -10.67
CA GLU A 61 -5.23 -5.94 -9.21
C GLU A 61 -3.81 -5.62 -8.73
N GLN A 62 -2.78 -6.12 -9.42
CA GLN A 62 -1.39 -5.76 -9.10
C GLN A 62 -1.16 -4.24 -9.23
N MET A 63 -1.75 -3.60 -10.24
CA MET A 63 -1.68 -2.15 -10.41
C MET A 63 -2.40 -1.39 -9.29
N ARG A 64 -3.56 -1.87 -8.85
CA ARG A 64 -4.29 -1.30 -7.71
C ARG A 64 -3.45 -1.34 -6.43
N LEU A 65 -2.84 -2.48 -6.13
CA LEU A 65 -2.01 -2.63 -4.94
C LEU A 65 -0.79 -1.70 -4.96
N THR A 66 -0.14 -1.55 -6.13
CA THR A 66 0.93 -0.55 -6.29
C THR A 66 0.43 0.90 -6.16
N ALA A 67 -0.80 1.19 -6.58
CA ALA A 67 -1.41 2.51 -6.40
C ALA A 67 -1.71 2.79 -4.93
N LEU A 68 -2.16 1.79 -4.15
CA LEU A 68 -2.33 1.88 -2.70
C LEU A 68 -1.00 2.17 -2.00
N GLU A 69 0.07 1.43 -2.34
CA GLU A 69 1.42 1.68 -1.81
C GLU A 69 1.87 3.13 -2.07
N SER A 70 1.68 3.61 -3.30
CA SER A 70 2.06 4.98 -3.69
C SER A 70 1.19 6.04 -2.99
N SER A 71 -0.11 5.76 -2.82
CA SER A 71 -1.05 6.65 -2.13
C SER A 71 -0.68 6.78 -0.65
N ALA A 72 -0.32 5.66 -0.04
CA ALA A 72 0.12 5.60 1.35
C ALA A 72 1.45 6.35 1.57
N GLU A 73 2.43 6.17 0.68
CA GLU A 73 3.67 6.94 0.71
C GLU A 73 3.41 8.45 0.63
N ALA A 74 2.57 8.88 -0.32
CA ALA A 74 2.16 10.28 -0.44
C ALA A 74 1.45 10.77 0.83
N GLY A 75 0.55 9.97 1.40
CA GLY A 75 -0.15 10.27 2.65
C GLY A 75 0.81 10.43 3.84
N LEU A 76 1.82 9.56 3.96
CA LEU A 76 2.85 9.64 5.00
C LEU A 76 3.73 10.89 4.86
N LEU A 77 4.06 11.31 3.63
CA LEU A 77 4.79 12.56 3.36
C LEU A 77 3.96 13.79 3.76
N LEU A 78 2.63 13.72 3.62
CA LEU A 78 1.70 14.78 3.98
C LEU A 78 1.28 14.75 5.46
N GLY A 79 1.77 13.80 6.26
CA GLY A 79 1.38 13.63 7.67
C GLY A 79 -0.04 13.08 7.87
N ARG A 80 -0.68 12.54 6.84
CA ARG A 80 -2.05 12.01 6.88
C ARG A 80 -2.11 10.57 7.41
N THR A 81 -1.53 10.33 8.58
CA THR A 81 -1.35 8.97 9.12
C THR A 81 -2.65 8.23 9.35
N ALA A 82 -3.70 8.92 9.82
CA ALA A 82 -5.02 8.33 10.04
C ALA A 82 -5.66 7.82 8.73
N GLU A 83 -5.53 8.56 7.63
CA GLU A 83 -6.03 8.12 6.31
C GLU A 83 -5.25 6.88 5.83
N VAL A 84 -3.92 6.88 5.99
CA VAL A 84 -3.07 5.74 5.60
C VAL A 84 -3.41 4.47 6.38
N VAL A 85 -3.67 4.59 7.69
CA VAL A 85 -4.12 3.47 8.51
C VAL A 85 -5.43 2.90 7.97
N ALA A 86 -6.44 3.76 7.77
CA ALA A 86 -7.74 3.33 7.28
C ALA A 86 -7.68 2.67 5.91
N GLU A 87 -6.81 3.16 5.01
CA GLU A 87 -6.60 2.61 3.67
C GLU A 87 -5.89 1.23 3.69
N LEU A 88 -4.92 1.03 4.60
CA LEU A 88 -4.04 -0.14 4.54
C LEU A 88 -4.40 -1.28 5.48
N GLU A 89 -5.15 -1.06 6.57
CA GLU A 89 -5.41 -2.09 7.58
C GLU A 89 -6.05 -3.37 7.00
N SER A 90 -7.07 -3.24 6.13
CA SER A 90 -7.71 -4.40 5.49
C SER A 90 -6.86 -5.03 4.39
N GLU A 91 -6.10 -4.23 3.69
CA GLU A 91 -5.30 -4.66 2.55
C GLU A 91 -4.05 -5.44 2.98
N VAL A 92 -3.40 -5.00 4.06
CA VAL A 92 -2.26 -5.71 4.65
C VAL A 92 -2.68 -7.08 5.19
N ARG A 93 -3.89 -7.22 5.72
CA ARG A 93 -4.43 -8.54 6.12
C ARG A 93 -4.67 -9.47 4.94
N GLN A 94 -5.04 -8.93 3.77
CA GLN A 94 -5.26 -9.71 2.55
C GLN A 94 -3.96 -10.00 1.79
N HIS A 95 -2.96 -9.12 1.92
CA HIS A 95 -1.68 -9.21 1.22
C HIS A 95 -0.48 -9.08 2.18
N PRO A 96 -0.36 -9.96 3.20
CA PRO A 96 0.69 -9.86 4.22
C PRO A 96 2.12 -9.96 3.67
N ALA A 97 2.33 -10.60 2.51
CA ALA A 97 3.63 -10.65 1.85
C ALA A 97 4.04 -9.33 1.16
N ARG A 98 3.16 -8.33 1.06
CA ARG A 98 3.49 -7.01 0.48
C ARG A 98 4.16 -6.12 1.53
N GLU A 99 5.40 -6.43 1.83
CA GLU A 99 6.18 -5.78 2.90
C GLU A 99 6.24 -4.25 2.80
N ARG A 100 6.15 -3.67 1.59
CA ARG A 100 6.07 -2.21 1.41
C ARG A 100 4.79 -1.63 2.03
N MET A 101 3.63 -2.27 1.83
CA MET A 101 2.36 -1.86 2.46
C MET A 101 2.44 -2.03 3.98
N VAL A 102 3.02 -3.15 4.44
CA VAL A 102 3.27 -3.40 5.86
C VAL A 102 4.11 -2.27 6.46
N GLY A 103 5.22 -1.89 5.82
CA GLY A 103 6.08 -0.82 6.28
C GLY A 103 5.40 0.55 6.34
N HIS A 104 4.54 0.86 5.37
CA HIS A 104 3.75 2.09 5.40
C HIS A 104 2.73 2.11 6.56
N LEU A 105 2.03 0.99 6.79
CA LEU A 105 1.09 0.88 7.91
C LEU A 105 1.81 0.94 9.26
N MET A 106 2.92 0.22 9.42
CA MET A 106 3.78 0.30 10.62
C MET A 106 4.21 1.74 10.92
N THR A 107 4.62 2.49 9.88
CA THR A 107 5.03 3.89 10.02
C THR A 107 3.85 4.78 10.44
N ALA A 108 2.67 4.57 9.83
CA ALA A 108 1.47 5.35 10.14
C ALA A 108 0.97 5.09 11.57
N LEU A 109 0.97 3.82 12.01
CA LEU A 109 0.61 3.41 13.37
C LEU A 109 1.54 4.06 14.39
N PHE A 110 2.86 3.94 14.19
CA PHE A 110 3.85 4.54 15.09
C PHE A 110 3.71 6.06 15.22
N ARG A 111 3.61 6.78 14.08
CA ARG A 111 3.43 8.23 14.09
C ARG A 111 2.11 8.69 14.72
N SER A 112 1.14 7.78 14.84
CA SER A 112 -0.14 8.01 15.52
C SER A 112 -0.12 7.56 16.99
N GLY A 113 1.04 7.24 17.56
CA GLY A 113 1.19 6.78 18.95
C GLY A 113 0.86 5.31 19.19
N ARG A 114 0.54 4.55 18.13
CA ARG A 114 0.16 3.12 18.18
C ARG A 114 1.38 2.22 17.98
N GLN A 115 2.45 2.42 18.77
CA GLN A 115 3.70 1.68 18.60
C GLN A 115 3.54 0.16 18.82
N ALA A 116 2.77 -0.25 19.83
CA ALA A 116 2.54 -1.68 20.11
C ALA A 116 1.97 -2.40 18.88
N GLU A 117 0.96 -1.80 18.24
CA GLU A 117 0.30 -2.35 17.05
C GLU A 117 1.25 -2.41 15.84
N ALA A 118 2.15 -1.44 15.70
CA ALA A 118 3.18 -1.49 14.65
C ALA A 118 4.17 -2.65 14.85
N LEU A 119 4.53 -2.96 16.10
CA LEU A 119 5.42 -4.08 16.43
C LEU A 119 4.72 -5.43 16.30
N GLU A 120 3.45 -5.51 16.71
CA GLU A 120 2.60 -6.70 16.51
C GLU A 120 2.42 -7.01 15.02
N LEU A 121 2.23 -5.98 14.19
CA LEU A 121 2.13 -6.13 12.74
C LEU A 121 3.43 -6.68 12.12
N TYR A 122 4.60 -6.23 12.59
CA TYR A 122 5.87 -6.79 12.15
C TYR A 122 6.00 -8.28 12.52
N ALA A 123 5.67 -8.61 13.78
CA ALA A 123 5.76 -9.98 14.27
C ALA A 123 4.84 -10.93 13.48
N SER A 124 3.60 -10.54 13.23
CA SER A 124 2.66 -11.35 12.44
C SER A 124 3.09 -11.49 10.98
N THR A 125 3.61 -10.42 10.37
CA THR A 125 4.16 -10.46 9.00
C THR A 125 5.34 -11.41 8.91
N ARG A 126 6.27 -11.37 9.87
CA ARG A 126 7.42 -12.26 9.92
C ARG A 126 7.01 -13.71 10.08
N SER A 127 6.09 -14.02 11.01
CA SER A 127 5.56 -15.37 11.18
C SER A 127 4.96 -15.89 9.87
N TYR A 128 4.13 -15.09 9.22
CA TYR A 128 3.52 -15.45 7.93
C TYR A 128 4.57 -15.76 6.85
N LEU A 129 5.60 -14.92 6.68
CA LEU A 129 6.64 -15.14 5.67
C LEU A 129 7.46 -16.41 5.92
N VAL A 130 7.76 -16.70 7.19
CA VAL A 130 8.48 -17.90 7.58
C VAL A 130 7.62 -19.14 7.34
N GLU A 131 6.34 -19.09 7.72
CA GLU A 131 5.42 -20.22 7.62
C GLU A 131 5.06 -20.54 6.16
N GLU A 132 4.74 -19.53 5.34
CA GLU A 132 4.27 -19.75 3.96
C GLU A 132 5.39 -19.87 2.93
N PHE A 133 6.53 -19.19 3.14
CA PHE A 133 7.60 -19.11 2.14
C PHE A 133 8.96 -19.59 2.64
N GLY A 134 9.12 -19.84 3.95
CA GLY A 134 10.41 -20.25 4.52
C GLY A 134 11.48 -19.15 4.49
N VAL A 135 11.07 -17.88 4.39
CA VAL A 135 11.98 -16.71 4.32
C VAL A 135 11.72 -15.75 5.46
N ASP A 136 12.73 -14.97 5.84
CA ASP A 136 12.56 -13.85 6.76
C ASP A 136 12.09 -12.59 6.00
N THR A 137 11.70 -11.57 6.75
CA THR A 137 11.39 -10.22 6.27
C THR A 137 12.56 -9.59 5.49
N SER A 138 12.24 -8.73 4.53
CA SER A 138 13.19 -7.92 3.77
C SER A 138 14.07 -7.04 4.67
N ALA A 139 15.26 -6.73 4.19
CA ALA A 139 16.20 -5.87 4.92
C ALA A 139 15.62 -4.47 5.24
N ASP A 140 14.75 -3.95 4.39
CA ASP A 140 14.14 -2.64 4.60
C ASP A 140 13.06 -2.68 5.70
N LEU A 141 12.27 -3.76 5.77
CA LEU A 141 11.31 -3.93 6.85
C LEU A 141 12.00 -4.18 8.20
N GLN A 142 13.10 -4.93 8.21
CA GLN A 142 13.95 -5.12 9.41
C GLN A 142 14.56 -3.80 9.92
N LYS A 143 15.06 -2.96 9.01
CA LYS A 143 15.55 -1.61 9.35
C LYS A 143 14.44 -0.76 9.95
N LEU A 144 13.24 -0.78 9.35
CA LEU A 144 12.08 -0.05 9.87
C LEU A 144 11.73 -0.51 11.29
N HIS A 145 11.64 -1.82 11.52
CA HIS A 145 11.38 -2.38 12.85
C HIS A 145 12.43 -1.93 13.87
N THR A 146 13.71 -1.93 13.50
CA THR A 146 14.79 -1.45 14.37
C THR A 146 14.63 0.04 14.69
N ALA A 147 14.31 0.87 13.70
CA ALA A 147 14.07 2.30 13.90
C ALA A 147 12.85 2.57 14.79
N LEU A 148 11.80 1.75 14.71
CA LEU A 148 10.63 1.82 15.60
C LEU A 148 11.01 1.50 17.05
N LEU A 149 11.76 0.42 17.28
CA LEU A 149 12.24 0.06 18.62
C LEU A 149 13.10 1.16 19.26
N ARG A 150 13.86 1.89 18.43
CA ARG A 150 14.70 3.02 18.86
C ARG A 150 13.97 4.37 18.89
N GLN A 151 12.70 4.41 18.50
CA GLN A 151 11.89 5.63 18.38
C GLN A 151 12.48 6.69 17.43
N GLU A 152 13.22 6.26 16.40
CA GLU A 152 13.93 7.15 15.47
C GLU A 152 13.03 7.69 14.34
N LEU A 153 11.81 7.16 14.19
CA LEU A 153 10.84 7.56 13.17
C LEU A 153 9.94 8.74 13.61
N GLY A 154 10.05 9.14 14.88
CA GLY A 154 9.37 10.28 15.44
C GLY A 154 10.19 11.52 15.10
N GLY A 155 9.79 12.23 14.05
CA GLY A 155 10.30 13.59 13.84
C GLY A 155 10.12 14.37 15.14
N ARG A 156 11.22 14.86 15.71
CA ARG A 156 11.20 15.73 16.89
C ARG A 156 10.36 16.95 16.56
N THR A 157 9.11 16.97 16.99
CA THR A 157 8.40 18.21 17.26
C THR A 157 9.06 18.78 18.52
N ARG A 158 10.04 19.67 18.33
CA ARG A 158 10.34 20.70 19.32
C ARG A 158 9.58 21.96 18.94
#